data_AF-A0AAD7WZC8-F1
#
_entry.id   AF-A0AAD7WZC8-F1
#
_cell.length_a   1.000
_cell.length_b   1.000
_cell.length_c   1.000
_cell.angle_alpha   90.00
_cell.angle_beta   90.00
_cell.angle_gamma   90.00
#
_symmetry.space_group_name_H-M   'P 1'
#
loop_
_entity.id
_entity.type
_entity.pdbx_description
1 polymer ?
#
loop_
_entity_poly.entity_id
_entity_poly.type
_entity_poly.pdbx_seq_one_letter_code
_entity_poly.pdbx_strand_id
1 'polypeptide(L)'
;MAMEVIIRASKWVVGGERTKNGLRLPPIRAYMDDMTTLTTTAACTRRLLGKLQENIKWARMKIKPNKSRSISIVKGELKDVRFCIGDDPIPTVSEQPVKSLGRWYNASLKDKEQVQQLRQDIVNGLDNINKTLLPGKLKLWCLQFGLLPRIMWPLTIYEVPITTVEKMERTVTSYVKKWLGVPRCLTNISLYSKGVLELPLTSLTEEYKCSKVRLQMTLKDSRDQTISNAAPPLLTGRKWTPSDAVQQATSTLRHKDIVGHVQQGRGGFGLAAREPTWRKASTSEWRKLVVEEVRQEEETARSAKAVSLAKQGQWMRWEGMERRKISWKELWEMEASNISFIIRATYDVLPSPKNLHQWYGEDPTCALCPTPATLRHIMTGCKTSLTQGRYTWRHNQVLKNLASALENKRSAINALPPRANNPMKTTTFIREGQERPKHPSIRPETDGVGFDWLRGRNIRQALRAELEVPVLLSAGRLSARSRKESLSPCPDREASPESRSRQWKGVGRVPRLEKYRRRHDP
;
A
#
# COMPACT_ATOMS: atom_id res chain seq x y z
N MET A 1 -18.39 -26.40 -20.23
CA MET A 1 -17.94 -27.54 -21.05
C MET A 1 -18.21 -27.35 -22.54
N ALA A 2 -19.37 -26.83 -22.98
CA ALA A 2 -19.71 -26.67 -24.40
C ALA A 2 -18.69 -25.87 -25.23
N MET A 3 -18.20 -24.74 -24.71
CA MET A 3 -17.24 -23.89 -25.44
C MET A 3 -15.88 -24.58 -25.67
N GLU A 4 -15.43 -25.38 -24.71
CA GLU A 4 -14.17 -26.14 -24.83
C GLU A 4 -14.23 -27.19 -25.95
N VAL A 5 -15.40 -27.80 -26.16
CA VAL A 5 -15.62 -28.75 -27.26
C VAL A 5 -15.51 -28.06 -28.62
N ILE A 6 -16.17 -26.90 -28.78
CA ILE A 6 -16.09 -26.07 -30.00
C ILE A 6 -14.66 -25.64 -30.28
N ILE A 7 -13.95 -25.20 -29.25
CA ILE A 7 -12.55 -24.78 -29.35
C ILE A 7 -11.68 -25.97 -29.79
N ARG A 8 -11.83 -27.14 -29.17
CA ARG A 8 -11.07 -28.35 -29.54
C ARG A 8 -11.35 -28.78 -30.98
N ALA A 9 -12.61 -28.79 -31.41
CA ALA A 9 -12.98 -29.12 -32.79
C ALA A 9 -12.38 -28.16 -33.82
N SER A 10 -12.21 -26.89 -33.46
CA SER A 10 -11.67 -25.86 -34.35
C SER A 10 -10.13 -25.78 -34.34
N LYS A 11 -9.49 -26.20 -33.25
CA LYS A 11 -8.03 -26.14 -33.04
C LYS A 11 -7.22 -26.98 -34.04
N TRP A 12 -7.75 -28.10 -34.54
CA TRP A 12 -7.00 -29.03 -35.41
C TRP A 12 -6.67 -28.46 -36.80
N VAL A 13 -7.40 -27.43 -37.21
CA VAL A 13 -7.31 -26.90 -38.58
C VAL A 13 -6.07 -26.02 -38.77
N VAL A 14 -5.48 -25.49 -37.70
CA VAL A 14 -4.26 -24.69 -37.75
C VAL A 14 -3.43 -24.94 -36.50
N GLY A 15 -2.11 -24.94 -36.59
CA GLY A 15 -1.32 -25.21 -35.39
C GLY A 15 -0.92 -24.00 -34.56
N GLY A 16 -1.45 -22.80 -34.80
CA GLY A 16 -1.17 -21.61 -34.00
C GLY A 16 0.20 -20.96 -34.27
N GLU A 17 0.61 -20.08 -33.36
CA GLU A 17 1.78 -19.19 -33.52
C GLU A 17 3.06 -19.79 -32.94
N ARG A 18 4.19 -19.65 -33.65
CA ARG A 18 5.50 -20.03 -33.10
C ARG A 18 6.21 -18.81 -32.54
N THR A 19 6.63 -18.88 -31.29
CA THR A 19 7.47 -17.85 -30.68
C THR A 19 8.92 -17.96 -31.17
N LYS A 20 9.72 -16.91 -30.93
CA LYS A 20 11.16 -16.90 -31.25
C LYS A 20 11.95 -18.05 -30.62
N ASN A 21 11.47 -18.57 -29.48
CA ASN A 21 12.11 -19.65 -28.74
C ASN A 21 11.65 -21.04 -29.22
N GLY A 22 10.94 -21.13 -30.35
CA GLY A 22 10.43 -22.38 -30.93
C GLY A 22 9.15 -22.91 -30.27
N LEU A 23 8.67 -22.29 -29.19
CA LEU A 23 7.44 -22.70 -28.50
C LEU A 23 6.22 -22.38 -29.35
N ARG A 24 5.31 -23.35 -29.46
CA ARG A 24 4.05 -23.22 -30.20
C ARG A 24 2.91 -22.81 -29.27
N LEU A 25 2.35 -21.63 -29.49
CA LEU A 25 1.17 -21.14 -28.78
C LEU A 25 -0.10 -21.70 -29.43
N PRO A 26 -1.12 -22.07 -28.63
CA PRO A 26 -2.37 -22.60 -29.17
C PRO A 26 -3.07 -21.54 -30.02
N PRO A 27 -3.71 -21.95 -31.14
CA PRO A 27 -4.35 -21.02 -32.07
C PRO A 27 -5.58 -20.33 -31.51
N ILE A 28 -6.21 -20.91 -30.49
CA ILE A 28 -7.40 -20.39 -29.83
C ILE A 28 -7.17 -20.40 -28.33
N ARG A 29 -7.38 -19.24 -27.70
CA ARG A 29 -7.50 -19.05 -26.26
C ARG A 29 -8.89 -18.48 -25.99
N ALA A 30 -9.53 -18.91 -24.90
CA ALA A 30 -10.84 -18.41 -24.58
C ALA A 30 -11.01 -18.21 -23.08
N TYR A 31 -11.86 -17.25 -22.73
CA TYR A 31 -12.37 -17.04 -21.40
C TYR A 31 -13.87 -16.77 -21.51
N MET A 32 -14.69 -17.72 -21.05
CA MET A 32 -16.13 -17.72 -21.29
C MET A 32 -16.45 -17.64 -22.80
N ASP A 33 -17.13 -16.59 -23.26
CA ASP A 33 -17.48 -16.31 -24.65
C ASP A 33 -16.38 -15.55 -25.43
N ASP A 34 -15.49 -14.86 -24.72
CA ASP A 34 -14.38 -14.13 -25.33
C ASP A 34 -13.32 -15.11 -25.85
N MET A 35 -13.14 -15.11 -27.18
CA MET A 35 -12.09 -15.88 -27.85
C MET A 35 -11.01 -14.97 -28.43
N THR A 36 -9.76 -15.36 -28.25
CA THR A 36 -8.61 -14.77 -28.93
C THR A 36 -7.99 -15.81 -29.85
N THR A 37 -7.93 -15.50 -31.14
CA THR A 37 -7.26 -16.34 -32.13
C THR A 37 -5.87 -15.78 -32.45
N LEU A 38 -4.86 -16.66 -32.53
CA LEU A 38 -3.47 -16.28 -32.79
C LEU A 38 -2.87 -17.26 -33.81
N THR A 39 -2.56 -16.79 -35.00
CA THR A 39 -1.97 -17.64 -36.06
C THR A 39 -0.88 -16.90 -36.84
N THR A 40 -0.03 -17.66 -37.52
CA THR A 40 1.15 -17.17 -38.24
C THR A 40 0.85 -16.44 -39.54
N THR A 41 -0.23 -16.81 -40.23
CA THR A 41 -0.52 -16.28 -41.57
C THR A 41 -2.00 -15.92 -41.71
N ALA A 42 -2.29 -14.93 -42.56
CA ALA A 42 -3.67 -14.54 -42.84
C ALA A 42 -4.51 -15.70 -43.41
N ALA A 43 -3.92 -16.58 -44.22
CA ALA A 43 -4.59 -17.77 -44.75
C ALA A 43 -5.00 -18.73 -43.62
N CYS A 44 -4.12 -18.98 -42.64
CA CYS A 44 -4.45 -19.76 -41.45
C CYS A 44 -5.59 -19.12 -40.65
N THR A 45 -5.55 -17.80 -40.42
CA THR A 45 -6.63 -17.10 -39.70
C THR A 45 -7.97 -17.26 -40.42
N ARG A 46 -8.04 -17.06 -41.75
CA ARG A 46 -9.29 -17.24 -42.51
C ARG A 46 -9.83 -18.67 -42.40
N ARG A 47 -8.96 -19.67 -42.53
CA ARG A 47 -9.34 -21.08 -42.40
C ARG A 47 -9.86 -21.40 -40.99
N LEU A 48 -9.22 -20.87 -39.96
CA LEU A 48 -9.64 -21.03 -38.57
C LEU A 48 -10.99 -20.36 -38.30
N LEU A 49 -11.19 -19.12 -38.77
CA LEU A 49 -12.44 -18.38 -38.61
C LEU A 49 -13.60 -19.08 -39.30
N GLY A 50 -13.40 -19.60 -40.52
CA GLY A 50 -14.40 -20.39 -41.24
C GLY A 50 -14.83 -21.62 -40.44
N LYS A 51 -13.86 -22.39 -39.91
CA LYS A 51 -14.19 -23.57 -39.10
C LYS A 51 -14.87 -23.21 -37.79
N LEU A 52 -14.43 -22.14 -37.13
CA LEU A 52 -15.05 -21.63 -35.91
C LEU A 52 -16.51 -21.25 -36.16
N GLN A 53 -16.80 -20.58 -37.28
CA GLN A 53 -18.15 -20.20 -37.66
C GLN A 53 -19.05 -21.40 -37.90
N GLU A 54 -18.59 -22.44 -38.61
CA GLU A 54 -19.32 -23.69 -38.80
C GLU A 54 -19.70 -24.33 -37.46
N ASN A 55 -18.70 -24.50 -36.58
CA ASN A 55 -18.90 -25.17 -35.29
C ASN A 55 -19.81 -24.35 -34.35
N ILE A 56 -19.68 -23.02 -34.36
CA ILE A 56 -20.53 -22.11 -33.58
C ILE A 56 -21.97 -22.11 -34.12
N LYS A 57 -22.15 -22.14 -35.44
CA LYS A 57 -23.47 -22.27 -36.08
C LYS A 57 -24.11 -23.62 -35.74
N TRP A 58 -23.34 -24.71 -35.74
CA TRP A 58 -23.81 -26.03 -35.33
C TRP A 58 -24.29 -26.02 -33.87
N ALA A 59 -23.58 -25.32 -33.00
CA ALA A 59 -23.98 -25.09 -31.61
C ALA A 59 -25.14 -24.08 -31.43
N ARG A 60 -25.78 -23.63 -32.53
CA ARG A 60 -26.87 -22.64 -32.55
C ARG A 60 -26.49 -21.28 -31.93
N MET A 61 -25.23 -20.90 -32.06
CA MET A 61 -24.70 -19.61 -31.61
C MET A 61 -24.28 -18.74 -32.81
N LYS A 62 -24.04 -17.44 -32.57
CA LYS A 62 -23.58 -16.49 -33.60
C LYS A 62 -22.43 -15.64 -33.06
N ILE A 63 -21.36 -15.52 -33.84
CA ILE A 63 -20.28 -14.55 -33.56
C ILE A 63 -20.78 -13.16 -33.96
N LYS A 64 -20.47 -12.12 -33.17
CA LYS A 64 -20.83 -10.73 -33.46
C LYS A 64 -19.62 -9.96 -34.00
N PRO A 65 -19.49 -9.76 -35.33
CA PRO A 65 -18.32 -9.12 -35.94
C PRO A 65 -18.04 -7.72 -35.39
N ASN A 66 -19.10 -6.94 -35.10
CA ASN A 66 -18.97 -5.61 -34.48
C ASN A 66 -18.35 -5.61 -33.08
N LYS A 67 -18.29 -6.75 -32.39
CA LYS A 67 -17.57 -6.92 -31.11
C LYS A 67 -16.18 -7.56 -31.28
N SER A 68 -15.87 -8.11 -32.46
CA SER A 68 -14.58 -8.72 -32.78
C SER A 68 -13.63 -7.66 -33.36
N ARG A 69 -12.34 -7.76 -33.09
CA ARG A 69 -11.33 -6.94 -33.77
C ARG A 69 -10.19 -7.79 -34.27
N SER A 70 -9.59 -7.36 -35.37
CA SER A 70 -8.42 -8.00 -35.95
C SER A 70 -7.17 -7.14 -35.77
N ILE A 71 -6.04 -7.83 -35.59
CA ILE A 71 -4.70 -7.23 -35.56
C ILE A 71 -3.81 -8.11 -36.45
N SER A 72 -3.13 -7.49 -37.42
CA SER A 72 -2.13 -8.16 -38.24
C SER A 72 -0.81 -7.43 -38.13
N ILE A 73 0.25 -8.15 -37.74
CA ILE A 73 1.59 -7.59 -37.55
C ILE A 73 2.53 -8.29 -38.53
N VAL A 74 3.22 -7.52 -39.38
CA VAL A 74 4.19 -8.03 -40.34
C VAL A 74 5.49 -7.25 -40.18
N LYS A 75 6.60 -7.94 -39.92
CA LYS A 75 7.91 -7.33 -39.66
C LYS A 75 7.89 -6.24 -38.56
N GLY A 76 7.01 -6.39 -37.57
CA GLY A 76 6.88 -5.46 -36.44
C GLY A 76 5.95 -4.27 -36.70
N GLU A 77 5.38 -4.15 -37.90
CA GLU A 77 4.46 -3.08 -38.27
C GLU A 77 3.04 -3.61 -38.38
N LEU A 78 2.07 -2.78 -38.02
CA LEU A 78 0.66 -3.08 -38.22
C LEU A 78 0.33 -3.01 -39.71
N LYS A 79 -0.27 -4.08 -40.23
CA LYS A 79 -0.84 -4.12 -41.58
C LYS A 79 -2.35 -4.16 -41.53
N ASP A 80 -2.95 -3.43 -42.44
CA ASP A 80 -4.40 -3.46 -42.65
C ASP A 80 -4.77 -4.73 -43.44
N VAL A 81 -5.12 -5.79 -42.72
CA VAL A 81 -5.63 -7.04 -43.30
C VAL A 81 -7.02 -7.27 -42.75
N ARG A 82 -8.01 -7.29 -43.65
CA ARG A 82 -9.41 -7.51 -43.32
C ARG A 82 -9.72 -9.01 -43.29
N PHE A 83 -10.43 -9.40 -42.24
CA PHE A 83 -10.98 -10.74 -42.06
C PHE A 83 -12.50 -10.62 -41.98
N CYS A 84 -13.20 -11.64 -42.46
CA CYS A 84 -14.66 -11.69 -42.43
C CYS A 84 -15.13 -12.93 -41.64
N ILE A 85 -16.32 -12.83 -41.05
CA ILE A 85 -17.05 -13.97 -40.51
C ILE A 85 -18.34 -14.06 -41.31
N GLY A 86 -18.45 -15.06 -42.19
CA GLY A 86 -19.43 -15.05 -43.28
C GLY A 86 -19.15 -13.86 -44.20
N ASP A 87 -20.19 -13.08 -44.45
CA ASP A 87 -20.12 -11.88 -45.31
C ASP A 87 -19.79 -10.60 -44.53
N ASP A 88 -19.80 -10.66 -43.19
CA ASP A 88 -19.59 -9.49 -42.34
C ASP A 88 -18.09 -9.23 -42.08
N PRO A 89 -17.56 -8.02 -42.36
CA PRO A 89 -16.17 -7.68 -42.09
C PRO A 89 -15.91 -7.43 -40.59
N ILE A 90 -14.76 -7.88 -40.12
CA ILE A 90 -14.25 -7.58 -38.77
C ILE A 90 -13.43 -6.29 -38.83
N PRO A 91 -13.79 -5.24 -38.05
CA PRO A 91 -13.00 -4.00 -37.99
C PRO A 91 -11.60 -4.25 -37.43
N THR A 92 -10.63 -3.47 -37.91
CA THR A 92 -9.25 -3.56 -37.38
C THR A 92 -9.12 -2.77 -36.07
N VAL A 93 -8.12 -3.11 -35.25
CA VAL A 93 -7.82 -2.33 -34.03
C VAL A 93 -7.35 -0.90 -34.32
N SER A 94 -6.84 -0.65 -35.53
CA SER A 94 -6.49 0.71 -35.98
C SER A 94 -7.72 1.57 -36.23
N GLU A 95 -8.80 0.98 -36.76
CA GLU A 95 -10.09 1.65 -36.95
C GLU A 95 -10.80 1.84 -35.61
N GLN A 96 -10.84 0.79 -34.79
CA GLN A 96 -11.57 0.80 -33.52
C GLN A 96 -10.82 0.00 -32.44
N PRO A 97 -10.36 0.65 -31.35
CA PRO A 97 -9.64 -0.02 -30.28
C PRO A 97 -10.53 -1.06 -29.57
N VAL A 98 -9.91 -2.10 -29.03
CA VAL A 98 -10.63 -3.18 -28.31
C VAL A 98 -10.17 -3.30 -26.87
N LYS A 99 -11.11 -3.60 -26.00
CA LYS A 99 -10.82 -4.00 -24.62
C LYS A 99 -11.00 -5.51 -24.48
N SER A 100 -9.95 -6.21 -24.07
CA SER A 100 -10.00 -7.65 -23.79
C SER A 100 -9.46 -7.93 -22.38
N LEU A 101 -10.24 -8.63 -21.55
CA LEU A 101 -9.91 -8.99 -20.17
C LEU A 101 -9.40 -7.81 -19.31
N GLY A 102 -9.94 -6.61 -19.56
CA GLY A 102 -9.57 -5.40 -18.84
C GLY A 102 -8.43 -4.59 -19.47
N ARG A 103 -7.73 -5.12 -20.48
CA ARG A 103 -6.64 -4.44 -21.19
C ARG A 103 -7.14 -3.82 -22.50
N TRP A 104 -6.78 -2.57 -22.75
CA TRP A 104 -7.01 -1.91 -24.03
C TRP A 104 -5.89 -2.19 -25.03
N TYR A 105 -6.28 -2.42 -26.29
CA TYR A 105 -5.40 -2.54 -27.43
C TYR A 105 -5.79 -1.48 -28.46
N ASN A 106 -4.81 -0.70 -28.91
CA ASN A 106 -4.93 0.36 -29.91
C ASN A 106 -3.82 0.22 -30.97
N ALA A 107 -3.85 1.06 -32.02
CA ALA A 107 -2.83 1.06 -33.08
C ALA A 107 -1.39 1.29 -32.58
N SER A 108 -1.22 1.98 -31.45
CA SER A 108 0.10 2.27 -30.89
C SER A 108 0.76 1.01 -30.30
N LEU A 109 -0.04 0.03 -29.86
CA LEU A 109 0.39 -1.17 -29.11
C LEU A 109 1.25 -0.85 -27.88
N LYS A 110 1.16 0.39 -27.39
CA LYS A 110 1.93 0.91 -26.25
C LYS A 110 0.97 1.28 -25.14
N ASP A 111 1.39 1.01 -23.90
CA ASP A 111 0.58 1.28 -22.73
C ASP A 111 0.63 2.75 -22.26
N LYS A 112 1.36 3.64 -22.95
CA LYS A 112 1.61 5.04 -22.50
C LYS A 112 0.32 5.81 -22.23
N GLU A 113 -0.64 5.75 -23.14
CA GLU A 113 -1.94 6.43 -23.00
C GLU A 113 -2.73 5.88 -21.81
N GLN A 114 -2.76 4.56 -21.66
CA GLN A 114 -3.46 3.89 -20.56
C GLN A 114 -2.83 4.21 -19.20
N VAL A 115 -1.51 4.36 -19.14
CA VAL A 115 -0.80 4.80 -17.92
C VAL A 115 -1.13 6.25 -17.56
N GLN A 116 -1.26 7.14 -18.55
CA GLN A 116 -1.70 8.51 -18.30
C GLN A 116 -3.16 8.57 -17.86
N GLN A 117 -4.04 7.80 -18.52
CA GLN A 117 -5.44 7.70 -18.12
C GLN A 117 -5.57 7.17 -16.70
N LEU A 118 -4.84 6.12 -16.34
CA LEU A 118 -4.82 5.58 -14.98
C LEU A 118 -4.40 6.63 -13.94
N ARG A 119 -3.41 7.48 -14.28
CA ARG A 119 -3.01 8.58 -13.40
C ARG A 119 -4.15 9.57 -13.22
N GLN A 120 -4.85 9.93 -14.29
CA GLN A 120 -6.00 10.83 -14.22
C GLN A 120 -7.15 10.20 -13.44
N ASP A 121 -7.41 8.91 -13.61
CA ASP A 121 -8.45 8.17 -12.88
C ASP A 121 -8.16 8.15 -11.37
N ILE A 122 -6.89 8.00 -10.97
CA ILE A 122 -6.46 8.10 -9.57
C ILE A 122 -6.76 9.50 -9.02
N VAL A 123 -6.37 10.55 -9.75
CA VAL A 123 -6.61 11.94 -9.33
C VAL A 123 -8.12 12.21 -9.20
N ASN A 124 -8.89 11.86 -10.22
CA ASN A 124 -10.35 12.02 -10.23
C ASN A 124 -11.01 11.23 -9.09
N GLY A 125 -10.57 9.99 -8.85
CA GLY A 125 -11.05 9.16 -7.75
C GLY A 125 -10.76 9.78 -6.38
N LEU A 126 -9.56 10.29 -6.16
CA LEU A 126 -9.17 10.99 -4.93
C LEU A 126 -9.96 12.28 -4.75
N ASP A 127 -10.18 13.06 -5.80
CA ASP A 127 -10.98 14.28 -5.77
C ASP A 127 -12.44 14.00 -5.45
N ASN A 128 -13.03 12.97 -6.05
CA ASN A 128 -14.39 12.54 -5.77
C ASN A 128 -14.54 12.15 -4.31
N ILE A 129 -13.62 11.34 -3.76
CA ILE A 129 -13.60 11.01 -2.32
C ILE A 129 -13.43 12.28 -1.48
N ASN A 130 -12.53 13.17 -1.86
CA ASN A 130 -12.24 14.38 -1.10
C ASN A 130 -13.43 15.35 -1.04
N LYS A 131 -14.23 15.44 -2.11
CA LYS A 131 -15.43 16.29 -2.20
C LYS A 131 -16.59 15.78 -1.32
N THR A 132 -16.59 14.51 -0.93
CA THR A 132 -17.63 13.99 -0.02
C THR A 132 -17.60 14.71 1.34
N LEU A 133 -18.75 14.80 2.00
CA LEU A 133 -18.88 15.34 3.36
C LEU A 133 -18.43 14.35 4.45
N LEU A 134 -17.81 13.24 4.06
CA LEU A 134 -17.37 12.21 5.00
C LEU A 134 -16.21 12.71 5.89
N PRO A 135 -16.17 12.29 7.17
CA PRO A 135 -15.00 12.44 8.02
C PRO A 135 -13.75 11.81 7.38
N GLY A 136 -12.57 12.37 7.66
CA GLY A 136 -11.31 11.93 7.06
C GLY A 136 -11.03 10.42 7.22
N LYS A 137 -11.36 9.85 8.38
CA LYS A 137 -11.25 8.40 8.64
C LYS A 137 -12.09 7.52 7.70
N LEU A 138 -13.26 7.99 7.27
CA LEU A 138 -14.11 7.29 6.31
C LEU A 138 -13.61 7.48 4.88
N LYS A 139 -13.05 8.66 4.55
CA LYS A 139 -12.37 8.88 3.26
C LYS A 139 -11.18 7.95 3.07
N LEU A 140 -10.40 7.72 4.12
CA LEU A 140 -9.31 6.72 4.13
C LEU A 140 -9.83 5.31 3.87
N TRP A 141 -10.99 4.96 4.44
CA TRP A 141 -11.61 3.66 4.19
C TRP A 141 -12.04 3.51 2.73
N CYS A 142 -12.67 4.53 2.13
CA CYS A 142 -13.02 4.55 0.72
C CYS A 142 -11.78 4.42 -0.19
N LEU A 143 -10.67 5.06 0.19
CA LEU A 143 -9.40 4.86 -0.51
C LEU A 143 -8.94 3.41 -0.39
N GLN A 144 -8.86 2.87 0.83
CA GLN A 144 -8.27 1.56 1.11
C GLN A 144 -9.06 0.41 0.45
N PHE A 145 -10.39 0.45 0.51
CA PHE A 145 -11.25 -0.67 0.10
C PHE A 145 -12.07 -0.38 -1.16
N GLY A 146 -12.13 0.87 -1.62
CA GLY A 146 -12.80 1.25 -2.86
C GLY A 146 -11.82 1.55 -3.99
N LEU A 147 -11.02 2.60 -3.82
CA LEU A 147 -10.15 3.09 -4.89
C LEU A 147 -8.93 2.20 -5.12
N LEU A 148 -8.22 1.78 -4.07
CA LEU A 148 -7.02 0.96 -4.19
C LEU A 148 -7.29 -0.35 -4.97
N PRO A 149 -8.29 -1.20 -4.62
CA PRO A 149 -8.55 -2.42 -5.37
C PRO A 149 -8.86 -2.18 -6.85
N ARG A 150 -9.57 -1.08 -7.16
CA ARG A 150 -9.91 -0.70 -8.55
C ARG A 150 -8.67 -0.35 -9.37
N ILE A 151 -7.68 0.32 -8.79
CA ILE A 151 -6.45 0.73 -9.50
C ILE A 151 -5.41 -0.38 -9.55
N MET A 152 -5.45 -1.35 -8.63
CA MET A 152 -4.50 -2.47 -8.58
C MET A 152 -4.58 -3.35 -9.82
N TRP A 153 -5.77 -3.56 -10.39
CA TRP A 153 -5.95 -4.39 -11.58
C TRP A 153 -5.25 -3.79 -12.83
N PRO A 154 -5.52 -2.53 -13.22
CA PRO A 154 -4.75 -1.85 -14.27
C PRO A 154 -3.24 -1.85 -14.04
N LEU A 155 -2.79 -1.59 -12.81
CA LEU A 155 -1.38 -1.60 -12.45
C LEU A 155 -0.70 -2.97 -12.64
N THR A 156 -1.46 -4.04 -12.43
CA THR A 156 -0.97 -5.41 -12.60
C THR A 156 -0.84 -5.77 -14.08
N ILE A 157 -1.82 -5.39 -14.91
CA ILE A 157 -1.86 -5.75 -16.33
C ILE A 157 -0.91 -4.91 -17.18
N TYR A 158 -0.92 -3.59 -17.00
CA TYR A 158 -0.14 -2.69 -17.85
C TYR A 158 1.33 -2.66 -17.47
N GLU A 159 2.16 -2.30 -18.44
CA GLU A 159 3.60 -2.06 -18.28
C GLU A 159 3.83 -0.68 -17.70
N VAL A 160 3.69 -0.57 -16.38
CA VAL A 160 3.84 0.69 -15.65
C VAL A 160 5.23 0.75 -15.02
N PRO A 161 6.08 1.73 -15.35
CA PRO A 161 7.35 1.91 -14.64
C PRO A 161 7.15 2.21 -13.15
N ILE A 162 7.96 1.62 -12.27
CA ILE A 162 7.88 1.84 -10.82
C ILE A 162 7.98 3.33 -10.45
N THR A 163 8.75 4.12 -11.20
CA THR A 163 8.90 5.56 -10.98
C THR A 163 7.59 6.34 -11.22
N THR A 164 6.70 5.82 -12.07
CA THR A 164 5.37 6.38 -12.28
C THR A 164 4.46 6.03 -11.11
N VAL A 165 4.53 4.80 -10.60
CA VAL A 165 3.78 4.37 -9.41
C VAL A 165 4.18 5.19 -8.18
N GLU A 166 5.47 5.46 -7.99
CA GLU A 166 5.96 6.34 -6.92
C GLU A 166 5.38 7.76 -7.01
N LYS A 167 5.18 8.30 -8.22
CA LYS A 167 4.51 9.60 -8.41
C LYS A 167 3.01 9.53 -8.08
N MET A 168 2.35 8.43 -8.44
CA MET A 168 0.95 8.18 -8.07
C MET A 168 0.81 8.09 -6.54
N GLU A 169 1.70 7.35 -5.86
CA GLU A 169 1.69 7.24 -4.40
C GLU A 169 1.90 8.58 -3.70
N ARG A 170 2.78 9.46 -4.20
CA ARG A 170 2.92 10.82 -3.65
C ARG A 170 1.61 11.60 -3.69
N THR A 171 0.85 11.42 -4.78
CA THR A 171 -0.47 12.05 -4.93
C THR A 171 -1.44 11.47 -3.91
N VAL A 172 -1.55 10.14 -3.81
CA VAL A 172 -2.38 9.46 -2.79
C VAL A 172 -2.01 9.93 -1.38
N THR A 173 -0.72 9.99 -1.08
CA THR A 173 -0.19 10.36 0.23
C THR A 173 -0.56 11.79 0.63
N SER A 174 -0.64 12.72 -0.32
CA SER A 174 -1.02 14.11 -0.01
C SER A 174 -2.46 14.20 0.50
N TYR A 175 -3.38 13.42 -0.10
CA TYR A 175 -4.78 13.31 0.34
C TYR A 175 -4.87 12.57 1.67
N VAL A 176 -4.11 11.47 1.85
CA VAL A 176 -4.06 10.75 3.14
C VAL A 176 -3.64 11.67 4.27
N LYS A 177 -2.57 12.47 4.09
CA LYS A 177 -2.11 13.44 5.10
C LYS A 177 -3.18 14.49 5.40
N LYS A 178 -3.85 15.00 4.35
CA LYS A 178 -4.96 15.95 4.49
C LYS A 178 -6.11 15.36 5.32
N TRP A 179 -6.54 14.13 5.02
CA TRP A 179 -7.67 13.49 5.69
C TRP A 179 -7.36 13.05 7.12
N LEU A 180 -6.11 12.70 7.42
CA LEU A 180 -5.63 12.47 8.79
C LEU A 180 -5.41 13.78 9.57
N GLY A 181 -5.48 14.94 8.90
CA GLY A 181 -5.19 16.22 9.52
C GLY A 181 -3.75 16.34 10.01
N VAL A 182 -2.78 15.74 9.32
CA VAL A 182 -1.35 15.76 9.69
C VAL A 182 -0.55 16.67 8.74
N PRO A 183 0.57 17.26 9.20
CA PRO A 183 1.30 18.23 8.39
C PRO A 183 1.96 17.59 7.16
N ARG A 184 2.16 18.39 6.10
CA ARG A 184 2.78 17.93 4.83
C ARG A 184 4.22 17.42 5.02
N CYS A 185 4.94 17.98 6.00
CA CYS A 185 6.33 17.62 6.34
C CYS A 185 6.47 16.25 7.02
N LEU A 186 5.36 15.62 7.44
CA LEU A 186 5.36 14.27 8.01
C LEU A 186 5.95 13.28 6.99
N THR A 187 6.82 12.39 7.43
CA THR A 187 7.44 11.34 6.60
C THR A 187 6.39 10.33 6.12
N ASN A 188 6.55 9.75 4.94
CA ASN A 188 5.64 8.70 4.47
C ASN A 188 5.82 7.39 5.27
N ILE A 189 6.97 7.22 5.93
CA ILE A 189 7.26 6.06 6.78
C ILE A 189 6.22 5.96 7.91
N SER A 190 5.79 7.08 8.48
CA SER A 190 4.79 7.07 9.57
C SER A 190 3.41 6.60 9.14
N LEU A 191 3.14 6.55 7.83
CA LEU A 191 1.86 6.14 7.29
C LEU A 191 1.84 4.66 6.91
N TYR A 192 2.98 4.11 6.48
CA TYR A 192 3.07 2.80 5.84
C TYR A 192 4.00 1.81 6.56
N SER A 193 4.77 2.24 7.56
CA SER A 193 5.70 1.37 8.31
C SER A 193 5.00 0.62 9.44
N LYS A 194 5.56 -0.56 9.78
CA LYS A 194 5.18 -1.39 10.93
C LYS A 194 5.99 -1.05 12.19
N GLY A 195 6.32 0.25 12.36
CA GLY A 195 7.15 0.76 13.46
C GLY A 195 6.43 0.85 14.81
N VAL A 196 6.79 1.84 15.63
CA VAL A 196 6.15 2.07 16.96
C VAL A 196 4.65 2.33 16.84
N LEU A 197 4.21 2.97 15.76
CA LEU A 197 2.81 3.17 15.43
C LEU A 197 2.53 2.57 14.05
N GLU A 198 1.71 1.52 14.00
CA GLU A 198 1.26 0.89 12.75
C GLU A 198 -0.16 1.37 12.45
N LEU A 199 -0.32 2.09 11.34
CA LEU A 199 -1.62 2.49 10.82
C LEU A 199 -2.16 1.40 9.87
N PRO A 200 -3.48 1.23 9.74
CA PRO A 200 -4.07 0.19 8.90
C PRO A 200 -4.13 0.64 7.42
N LEU A 201 -3.04 1.21 6.90
CA LEU A 201 -2.93 1.76 5.55
C LEU A 201 -1.91 0.99 4.73
N THR A 202 -2.20 0.76 3.46
CA THR A 202 -1.26 0.09 2.54
C THR A 202 -0.55 1.09 1.64
N SER A 203 0.75 0.87 1.40
CA SER A 203 1.51 1.58 0.37
C SER A 203 1.12 1.06 -1.02
N LEU A 204 0.85 1.98 -1.95
CA LEU A 204 0.57 1.65 -3.35
C LEU A 204 1.77 0.98 -4.02
N THR A 205 2.97 1.48 -3.71
CA THR A 205 4.24 0.98 -4.24
C THR A 205 4.52 -0.44 -3.75
N GLU A 206 4.29 -0.70 -2.47
CA GLU A 206 4.43 -2.05 -1.88
C GLU A 206 3.45 -3.05 -2.52
N GLU A 207 2.16 -2.71 -2.61
CA GLU A 207 1.16 -3.59 -3.22
C GLU A 207 1.38 -3.78 -4.72
N TYR A 208 1.88 -2.76 -5.44
CA TYR A 208 2.33 -2.90 -6.82
C TYR A 208 3.45 -3.93 -6.96
N LYS A 209 4.51 -3.82 -6.14
CA LYS A 209 5.63 -4.78 -6.14
C LYS A 209 5.15 -6.20 -5.85
N CYS A 210 4.36 -6.37 -4.79
CA CYS A 210 3.77 -7.65 -4.42
C CYS A 210 2.92 -8.24 -5.55
N SER A 211 2.10 -7.41 -6.21
CA SER A 211 1.23 -7.87 -7.30
C SER A 211 2.01 -8.30 -8.53
N LYS A 212 3.08 -7.58 -8.89
CA LYS A 212 3.97 -7.96 -10.01
C LYS A 212 4.77 -9.23 -9.69
N VAL A 213 5.24 -9.40 -8.46
CA VAL A 213 5.89 -10.62 -7.97
C VAL A 213 4.93 -11.82 -8.04
N ARG A 214 3.71 -11.67 -7.50
CA ARG A 214 2.64 -12.68 -7.60
C ARG A 214 2.36 -13.06 -9.05
N LEU A 215 2.24 -12.08 -9.94
CA LEU A 215 1.99 -12.31 -11.35
C LEU A 215 3.13 -13.09 -12.00
N GLN A 216 4.37 -12.68 -11.78
CA GLN A 216 5.54 -13.38 -12.33
C GLN A 216 5.57 -14.85 -11.91
N MET A 217 5.38 -15.11 -10.61
CA MET A 217 5.42 -16.47 -10.08
C MET A 217 4.23 -17.29 -10.58
N THR A 218 3.04 -16.68 -10.69
CA THR A 218 1.87 -17.33 -11.28
C THR A 218 2.11 -17.75 -12.74
N LEU A 219 2.79 -16.92 -13.52
CA LEU A 219 3.12 -17.22 -14.91
C LEU A 219 4.20 -18.31 -15.01
N LYS A 220 5.33 -18.14 -14.30
CA LYS A 220 6.48 -19.06 -14.36
C LYS A 220 6.16 -20.44 -13.78
N ASP A 221 5.38 -20.48 -12.70
CA ASP A 221 5.01 -21.73 -12.01
C ASP A 221 3.62 -22.23 -12.43
N SER A 222 3.13 -21.81 -13.60
CA SER A 222 1.85 -22.30 -14.12
C SER A 222 1.92 -23.81 -14.36
N ARG A 223 0.81 -24.52 -14.07
CA ARG A 223 0.67 -25.95 -14.43
C ARG A 223 0.57 -26.16 -15.94
N ASP A 224 0.14 -25.14 -16.68
CA ASP A 224 0.14 -25.17 -18.14
C ASP A 224 1.56 -24.85 -18.64
N GLN A 225 2.21 -25.88 -19.18
CA GLN A 225 3.58 -25.79 -19.70
C GLN A 225 3.73 -24.75 -20.81
N THR A 226 2.66 -24.48 -21.56
CA THR A 226 2.67 -23.43 -22.58
C THR A 226 2.81 -22.06 -21.94
N ILE A 227 2.11 -21.82 -20.83
CA ILE A 227 2.13 -20.53 -20.13
C ILE A 227 3.47 -20.33 -19.41
N SER A 228 3.97 -21.36 -18.72
CA SER A 228 5.25 -21.27 -18.00
C SER A 228 6.42 -21.05 -18.96
N ASN A 229 6.45 -21.74 -20.09
CA ASN A 229 7.49 -21.57 -21.11
C ASN A 229 7.36 -20.27 -21.91
N ALA A 230 6.14 -19.72 -22.04
CA ALA A 230 5.88 -18.48 -22.79
C ALA A 230 5.84 -17.22 -21.91
N ALA A 231 6.12 -17.33 -20.60
CA ALA A 231 5.94 -16.23 -19.66
C ALA A 231 6.76 -15.00 -20.09
N PRO A 232 6.11 -13.86 -20.42
CA PRO A 232 6.82 -12.68 -20.87
C PRO A 232 7.55 -12.00 -19.69
N PRO A 233 8.66 -11.30 -19.93
CA PRO A 233 9.27 -10.45 -18.93
C PRO A 233 8.30 -9.34 -18.54
N LEU A 234 8.10 -9.12 -17.23
CA LEU A 234 7.24 -8.04 -16.75
C LEU A 234 8.00 -6.71 -16.78
N LEU A 235 7.64 -5.84 -17.72
CA LEU A 235 8.28 -4.53 -17.87
C LEU A 235 7.80 -3.55 -16.80
N THR A 236 8.70 -3.18 -15.89
CA THR A 236 8.44 -2.29 -14.75
C THR A 236 9.44 -1.13 -14.65
N GLY A 237 10.14 -0.86 -15.75
CA GLY A 237 11.17 0.17 -15.87
C GLY A 237 12.57 -0.36 -15.53
N ARG A 238 13.55 0.57 -15.38
CA ARG A 238 14.96 0.22 -15.11
C ARG A 238 15.31 0.13 -13.62
N LYS A 239 14.53 0.76 -12.74
CA LYS A 239 14.85 0.94 -11.32
C LYS A 239 14.63 -0.33 -10.49
N TRP A 240 13.66 -1.14 -10.86
CA TRP A 240 13.24 -2.32 -10.12
C TRP A 240 12.63 -3.32 -11.09
N THR A 241 12.86 -4.61 -10.88
CA THR A 241 12.21 -5.67 -11.66
C THR A 241 11.65 -6.75 -10.74
N PRO A 242 10.53 -7.39 -11.10
CA PRO A 242 9.96 -8.46 -10.27
C PRO A 242 10.84 -9.71 -10.26
N SER A 243 11.67 -9.91 -11.29
CA SER A 243 12.51 -11.11 -11.37
C SER A 243 13.68 -11.07 -10.40
N ASP A 244 14.34 -9.92 -10.31
CA ASP A 244 15.41 -9.73 -9.34
C ASP A 244 14.85 -9.80 -7.91
N ALA A 245 13.68 -9.20 -7.68
CA ALA A 245 13.01 -9.26 -6.37
C ALA A 245 12.64 -10.70 -5.97
N VAL A 246 12.10 -11.52 -6.89
CA VAL A 246 11.83 -12.94 -6.61
C VAL A 246 13.11 -13.71 -6.30
N GLN A 247 14.18 -13.47 -7.05
CA GLN A 247 15.47 -14.14 -6.82
C GLN A 247 16.07 -13.75 -5.46
N GLN A 248 16.06 -12.46 -5.13
CA GLN A 248 16.55 -11.94 -3.86
C GLN A 248 15.76 -12.51 -2.68
N ALA A 249 14.43 -12.40 -2.72
CA ALA A 249 13.56 -12.96 -1.69
C ALA A 249 13.74 -14.48 -1.52
N THR A 250 13.87 -15.21 -2.63
CA THR A 250 14.18 -16.65 -2.63
C THR A 250 15.52 -16.94 -1.94
N SER A 251 16.55 -16.16 -2.25
CA SER A 251 17.87 -16.31 -1.64
C SER A 251 17.83 -16.04 -0.14
N THR A 252 17.12 -14.98 0.28
CA THR A 252 16.93 -14.64 1.69
C THR A 252 16.20 -15.75 2.45
N LEU A 253 15.13 -16.31 1.86
CA LEU A 253 14.38 -17.42 2.46
C LEU A 253 15.23 -18.69 2.57
N ARG A 254 16.04 -19.01 1.55
CA ARG A 254 17.01 -20.11 1.63
C ARG A 254 18.05 -19.89 2.73
N HIS A 255 18.53 -18.65 2.88
CA HIS A 255 19.47 -18.29 3.93
C HIS A 255 18.83 -18.43 5.32
N LYS A 256 17.59 -17.95 5.51
CA LYS A 256 16.81 -18.15 6.76
C LYS A 256 16.64 -19.63 7.09
N ASP A 257 16.42 -20.49 6.09
CA ASP A 257 16.35 -21.94 6.27
C ASP A 257 17.68 -22.57 6.73
N ILE A 258 18.82 -22.04 6.27
CA ILE A 258 20.16 -22.50 6.68
C ILE A 258 20.46 -22.06 8.11
N VAL A 259 20.18 -20.80 8.43
CA VAL A 259 20.34 -20.24 9.78
C VAL A 259 19.40 -20.95 10.77
N GLY A 260 18.24 -21.40 10.30
CA GLY A 260 17.23 -22.06 11.11
C GLY A 260 16.51 -21.11 12.05
N HIS A 261 15.77 -21.67 13.01
CA HIS A 261 15.10 -20.87 14.03
C HIS A 261 16.11 -20.36 15.06
N VAL A 262 16.42 -19.07 15.00
CA VAL A 262 17.20 -18.38 16.03
C VAL A 262 16.26 -18.00 17.19
N GLN A 263 16.74 -18.18 18.42
CA GLN A 263 16.02 -17.72 19.60
C GLN A 263 15.80 -16.20 19.53
N GLN A 264 14.53 -15.78 19.58
CA GLN A 264 14.18 -14.36 19.75
C GLN A 264 13.90 -14.08 21.23
N GLY A 265 14.75 -13.25 21.84
CA GLY A 265 14.61 -12.85 23.25
C GLY A 265 14.95 -13.95 24.25
N ARG A 266 14.32 -13.93 25.42
CA ARG A 266 14.62 -14.84 26.55
C ARG A 266 13.77 -16.12 26.58
N GLY A 267 12.97 -16.36 25.54
CA GLY A 267 11.98 -17.44 25.50
C GLY A 267 12.55 -18.84 25.30
N GLY A 268 13.86 -19.08 25.25
CA GLY A 268 14.43 -20.41 25.04
C GLY A 268 14.16 -21.03 23.65
N PHE A 269 14.81 -22.17 23.36
CA PHE A 269 14.61 -22.90 22.10
C PHE A 269 13.25 -23.60 22.08
N GLY A 270 12.51 -23.47 20.96
CA GLY A 270 11.29 -24.25 20.70
C GLY A 270 9.97 -23.61 21.15
N LEU A 271 9.98 -22.43 21.77
CA LEU A 271 8.76 -21.73 22.22
C LEU A 271 8.09 -20.84 21.15
N ALA A 272 8.77 -20.57 20.03
CA ALA A 272 8.20 -19.85 18.90
C ALA A 272 7.37 -20.77 18.00
N ALA A 273 6.24 -20.27 17.50
CA ALA A 273 5.42 -20.98 16.51
C ALA A 273 6.29 -21.37 15.31
N ARG A 274 6.19 -22.63 14.90
CA ARG A 274 6.96 -23.20 13.81
C ARG A 274 6.42 -22.67 12.47
N GLU A 275 6.99 -21.57 11.98
CA GLU A 275 6.71 -21.11 10.62
C GLU A 275 7.16 -22.19 9.63
N PRO A 276 6.41 -22.41 8.53
CA PRO A 276 6.80 -23.39 7.52
C PRO A 276 8.15 -22.98 6.92
N THR A 277 9.16 -23.82 7.10
CA THR A 277 10.47 -23.63 6.49
C THR A 277 10.34 -23.70 4.96
N TRP A 278 11.15 -22.93 4.25
CA TRP A 278 11.14 -22.87 2.79
C TRP A 278 11.21 -24.26 2.14
N ARG A 279 12.01 -25.17 2.70
CA ARG A 279 12.15 -26.57 2.25
C ARG A 279 10.89 -27.43 2.39
N LYS A 280 9.98 -27.08 3.29
CA LYS A 280 8.77 -27.87 3.61
C LYS A 280 7.49 -27.26 3.04
N ALA A 281 7.57 -26.06 2.46
CA ALA A 281 6.43 -25.34 1.93
C ALA A 281 5.92 -25.97 0.63
N SER A 282 4.60 -26.11 0.52
CA SER A 282 3.94 -26.38 -0.77
C SER A 282 4.13 -25.22 -1.74
N THR A 283 3.86 -25.42 -3.04
CA THR A 283 3.99 -24.35 -4.05
C THR A 283 3.15 -23.11 -3.72
N SER A 284 1.97 -23.27 -3.12
CA SER A 284 1.12 -22.13 -2.73
C SER A 284 1.69 -21.39 -1.53
N GLU A 285 2.16 -22.11 -0.52
CA GLU A 285 2.80 -21.54 0.67
C GLU A 285 4.11 -20.86 0.31
N TRP A 286 4.90 -21.48 -0.56
CA TRP A 286 6.11 -20.92 -1.14
C TRP A 286 5.86 -19.55 -1.76
N ARG A 287 4.79 -19.42 -2.58
CA ARG A 287 4.45 -18.13 -3.17
C ARG A 287 4.07 -17.07 -2.14
N LYS A 288 3.39 -17.47 -1.07
CA LYS A 288 3.05 -16.57 0.03
C LYS A 288 4.31 -16.12 0.77
N LEU A 289 5.24 -17.03 1.04
CA LEU A 289 6.52 -16.71 1.70
C LEU A 289 7.34 -15.71 0.90
N VAL A 290 7.51 -15.91 -0.41
CA VAL A 290 8.25 -14.96 -1.27
C VAL A 290 7.61 -13.57 -1.24
N VAL A 291 6.29 -13.49 -1.34
CA VAL A 291 5.59 -12.19 -1.32
C VAL A 291 5.73 -11.52 0.04
N GLU A 292 5.63 -12.26 1.14
CA GLU A 292 5.82 -11.70 2.47
C GLU A 292 7.27 -11.27 2.71
N GLU A 293 8.25 -12.00 2.17
CA GLU A 293 9.65 -11.59 2.20
C GLU A 293 9.86 -10.26 1.46
N VAL A 294 9.25 -10.09 0.29
CA VAL A 294 9.30 -8.80 -0.44
C VAL A 294 8.69 -7.67 0.40
N ARG A 295 7.63 -7.93 1.18
CA ARG A 295 7.09 -6.93 2.12
C ARG A 295 8.06 -6.63 3.27
N GLN A 296 8.73 -7.65 3.79
CA GLN A 296 9.77 -7.48 4.81
C GLN A 296 10.93 -6.64 4.28
N GLU A 297 11.37 -6.86 3.03
CA GLU A 297 12.40 -6.05 2.37
C GLU A 297 11.99 -4.58 2.21
N GLU A 298 10.73 -4.29 1.88
CA GLU A 298 10.23 -2.91 1.86
C GLU A 298 10.23 -2.30 3.28
N GLU A 299 9.87 -3.07 4.30
CA GLU A 299 9.87 -2.61 5.68
C GLU A 299 11.28 -2.39 6.24
N THR A 300 12.26 -3.23 5.88
CA THR A 300 13.65 -3.02 6.26
C THR A 300 14.22 -1.78 5.58
N ALA A 301 13.89 -1.53 4.30
CA ALA A 301 14.26 -0.31 3.60
C ALA A 301 13.65 0.95 4.25
N ARG A 302 12.38 0.89 4.68
CA ARG A 302 11.76 1.96 5.47
C ARG A 302 12.45 2.16 6.81
N SER A 303 12.77 1.08 7.51
CA SER A 303 13.45 1.12 8.81
C SER A 303 14.84 1.74 8.70
N ALA A 304 15.63 1.34 7.69
CA ALA A 304 16.93 1.94 7.40
C ALA A 304 16.82 3.44 7.11
N LYS A 305 15.81 3.83 6.32
CA LYS A 305 15.53 5.25 6.07
C LYS A 305 15.09 5.98 7.34
N ALA A 306 14.30 5.35 8.21
CA ALA A 306 13.85 5.94 9.46
C ALA A 306 15.02 6.27 10.40
N VAL A 307 16.04 5.40 10.47
CA VAL A 307 17.27 5.65 11.25
C VAL A 307 17.98 6.93 10.80
N SER A 308 17.97 7.23 9.49
CA SER A 308 18.58 8.45 8.95
C SER A 308 17.81 9.75 9.28
N LEU A 309 16.55 9.65 9.74
CA LEU A 309 15.73 10.82 10.05
C LEU A 309 16.04 11.35 11.45
N ALA A 310 16.85 12.42 11.51
CA ALA A 310 17.31 13.01 12.77
C ALA A 310 16.18 13.41 13.75
N LYS A 311 14.99 13.76 13.27
CA LYS A 311 13.85 14.17 14.10
C LYS A 311 12.73 13.13 14.10
N GLN A 312 12.10 12.92 12.95
CA GLN A 312 10.97 11.99 12.82
C GLN A 312 11.37 10.51 12.88
N GLY A 313 12.67 10.20 13.02
CA GLY A 313 13.21 8.85 13.26
C GLY A 313 13.61 8.59 14.71
N GLN A 314 13.46 9.55 15.63
CA GLN A 314 13.87 9.40 17.03
C GLN A 314 13.18 8.23 17.75
N TRP A 315 11.98 7.84 17.30
CA TRP A 315 11.27 6.67 17.79
C TRP A 315 12.05 5.35 17.61
N MET A 316 13.02 5.29 16.69
CA MET A 316 13.91 4.12 16.52
C MET A 316 14.82 3.89 17.73
N ARG A 317 15.00 4.89 18.58
CA ARG A 317 15.87 4.82 19.79
C ARG A 317 15.07 4.54 21.06
N TRP A 318 13.75 4.40 20.96
CA TRP A 318 12.91 4.16 22.13
C TRP A 318 12.99 2.70 22.54
N GLU A 319 13.45 2.45 23.76
CA GLU A 319 13.55 1.11 24.35
C GLU A 319 12.33 0.80 25.21
N GLY A 320 11.92 -0.47 25.26
CA GLY A 320 10.82 -0.94 26.11
C GLY A 320 9.43 -0.46 25.71
N MET A 321 9.27 0.22 24.57
CA MET A 321 7.97 0.67 24.10
C MET A 321 7.25 -0.42 23.30
N GLU A 322 6.03 -0.77 23.74
CA GLU A 322 5.16 -1.67 22.97
C GLU A 322 4.71 -1.01 21.66
N ARG A 323 4.73 -1.80 20.59
CA ARG A 323 4.24 -1.36 19.28
C ARG A 323 2.73 -1.19 19.35
N ARG A 324 2.25 -0.02 18.96
CA ARG A 324 0.83 0.28 18.89
C ARG A 324 0.31 0.04 17.47
N LYS A 325 -0.38 -1.07 17.28
CA LYS A 325 -1.10 -1.36 16.05
C LYS A 325 -2.53 -0.84 16.11
N ILE A 326 -2.84 0.15 15.28
CA ILE A 326 -4.20 0.69 15.16
C ILE A 326 -4.96 -0.14 14.13
N SER A 327 -6.02 -0.82 14.56
CA SER A 327 -6.95 -1.50 13.65
C SER A 327 -7.94 -0.52 13.00
N TRP A 328 -8.60 -0.93 11.91
CA TRP A 328 -9.69 -0.14 11.31
C TRP A 328 -10.80 0.18 12.31
N LYS A 329 -11.16 -0.78 13.17
CA LYS A 329 -12.16 -0.59 14.22
C LYS A 329 -11.73 0.50 15.19
N GLU A 330 -10.50 0.43 15.69
CA GLU A 330 -9.97 1.46 16.59
C GLU A 330 -9.91 2.83 15.92
N LEU A 331 -9.45 2.89 14.67
CA LEU A 331 -9.38 4.12 13.89
C LEU A 331 -10.76 4.77 13.72
N TRP A 332 -11.81 3.95 13.53
CA TRP A 332 -13.18 4.43 13.41
C TRP A 332 -13.77 4.94 14.72
N GLU A 333 -13.50 4.26 15.82
CA GLU A 333 -13.97 4.70 17.13
C GLU A 333 -13.22 5.95 17.63
N MET A 334 -12.00 6.20 17.13
CA MET A 334 -11.23 7.39 17.49
C MET A 334 -11.83 8.67 16.89
N GLU A 335 -11.77 9.74 17.68
CA GLU A 335 -12.00 11.09 17.21
C GLU A 335 -10.85 11.53 16.27
N ALA A 336 -11.15 12.39 15.31
CA ALA A 336 -10.17 12.82 14.31
C ALA A 336 -8.97 13.58 14.92
N SER A 337 -9.25 14.43 15.92
CA SER A 337 -8.25 15.15 16.71
C SER A 337 -7.27 14.19 17.38
N ASN A 338 -7.78 13.12 17.99
CA ASN A 338 -7.01 12.08 18.66
C ASN A 338 -6.09 11.32 17.68
N ILE A 339 -6.58 10.98 16.49
CA ILE A 339 -5.76 10.32 15.45
C ILE A 339 -4.60 11.23 15.04
N SER A 340 -4.92 12.49 14.71
CA SER A 340 -3.91 13.47 14.31
C SER A 340 -2.90 13.70 15.43
N PHE A 341 -3.36 13.86 16.67
CA PHE A 341 -2.51 14.07 17.84
C PHE A 341 -1.53 12.92 18.05
N ILE A 342 -1.98 11.66 18.04
CA ILE A 342 -1.12 10.49 18.26
C ILE A 342 -0.04 10.41 17.17
N ILE A 343 -0.41 10.59 15.89
CA ILE A 343 0.56 10.57 14.80
C ILE A 343 1.57 11.71 14.99
N ARG A 344 1.09 12.93 15.28
CA ARG A 344 1.98 14.09 15.46
C ARG A 344 2.91 13.94 16.66
N ALA A 345 2.44 13.33 17.75
CA ALA A 345 3.21 13.07 18.96
C ALA A 345 4.31 12.04 18.71
N THR A 346 3.98 10.91 18.07
CA THR A 346 4.95 9.83 17.80
C THR A 346 6.12 10.30 16.93
N TYR A 347 5.85 11.17 15.95
CA TYR A 347 6.84 11.60 14.96
C TYR A 347 7.38 13.02 15.19
N ASP A 348 7.17 13.60 16.38
CA ASP A 348 7.64 14.94 16.77
C ASP A 348 7.30 16.05 15.74
N VAL A 349 6.02 16.10 15.38
CA VAL A 349 5.44 17.16 14.52
C VAL A 349 4.24 17.85 15.19
N LEU A 350 4.18 17.83 16.53
CA LEU A 350 3.31 18.70 17.31
C LEU A 350 3.82 20.15 17.29
N PRO A 351 2.94 21.16 17.44
CA PRO A 351 3.34 22.57 17.47
C PRO A 351 3.99 22.95 18.81
N SER A 352 5.13 22.32 19.15
CA SER A 352 5.97 22.80 20.25
C SER A 352 6.67 24.12 19.83
N PRO A 353 7.04 25.02 20.76
CA PRO A 353 7.72 26.27 20.40
C PRO A 353 8.98 26.04 19.56
N LYS A 354 9.75 24.99 19.83
CA LYS A 354 10.88 24.62 18.96
C LYS A 354 10.46 24.23 17.54
N ASN A 355 9.33 23.55 17.37
CA ASN A 355 8.82 23.16 16.06
C ASN A 355 8.22 24.37 15.33
N LEU A 356 7.55 25.27 16.05
CA LEU A 356 7.03 26.53 15.52
C LEU A 356 8.16 27.46 15.08
N HIS A 357 9.24 27.56 15.86
CA HIS A 357 10.47 28.24 15.44
C HIS A 357 11.01 27.68 14.12
N GLN A 358 11.06 26.35 13.99
CA GLN A 358 11.54 25.72 12.76
C GLN A 358 10.61 25.97 11.55
N TRP A 359 9.31 26.10 11.75
CA TRP A 359 8.35 26.27 10.66
C TRP A 359 8.09 27.74 10.28
N TYR A 360 8.14 28.65 11.27
CA TYR A 360 7.68 30.03 11.14
C TYR A 360 8.65 31.06 11.74
N GLY A 361 9.74 30.64 12.40
CA GLY A 361 10.70 31.55 13.03
C GLY A 361 10.26 32.13 14.37
N GLU A 362 9.19 31.61 15.00
CA GLU A 362 8.71 32.01 16.32
C GLU A 362 9.75 31.78 17.44
N ASP A 363 9.55 32.38 18.61
CA ASP A 363 10.45 32.17 19.76
C ASP A 363 10.43 30.69 20.23
N PRO A 364 11.58 29.99 20.26
CA PRO A 364 11.64 28.59 20.68
C PRO A 364 11.54 28.40 22.20
N THR A 365 11.54 29.46 23.01
CA THR A 365 11.61 29.36 24.48
C THR A 365 10.34 28.75 25.10
N CYS A 366 10.47 28.23 26.32
CA CYS A 366 9.34 27.76 27.10
C CYS A 366 8.66 28.93 27.81
N ALA A 367 7.32 28.92 27.85
CA ALA A 367 6.54 29.90 28.59
C ALA A 367 6.84 29.95 30.12
N LEU A 368 7.50 28.92 30.67
CA LEU A 368 7.80 28.80 32.11
C LEU A 368 9.31 28.89 32.41
N CYS A 369 10.18 28.80 31.41
CA CYS A 369 11.63 28.80 31.62
C CYS A 369 12.40 29.19 30.34
N PRO A 370 13.64 29.68 30.44
CA PRO A 370 14.36 30.23 29.28
C PRO A 370 14.90 29.17 28.31
N THR A 371 14.66 27.87 28.54
CA THR A 371 15.20 26.81 27.68
C THR A 371 14.30 26.55 26.47
N PRO A 372 14.85 26.16 25.30
CA PRO A 372 14.06 25.79 24.13
C PRO A 372 13.06 24.66 24.41
N ALA A 373 11.78 24.91 24.13
CA ALA A 373 10.69 24.00 24.43
C ALA A 373 10.50 22.95 23.34
N THR A 374 11.19 21.81 23.48
CA THR A 374 10.88 20.56 22.77
C THR A 374 9.63 19.88 23.34
N LEU A 375 9.05 18.92 22.61
CA LEU A 375 7.97 18.08 23.14
C LEU A 375 8.38 17.39 24.45
N ARG A 376 9.60 16.80 24.50
CA ARG A 376 10.16 16.19 25.72
C ARG A 376 10.27 17.21 26.86
N HIS A 377 10.70 18.43 26.57
CA HIS A 377 10.79 19.50 27.57
C HIS A 377 9.41 19.81 28.19
N ILE A 378 8.38 20.00 27.37
CA ILE A 378 7.02 20.32 27.83
C ILE A 378 6.40 19.17 28.63
N MET A 379 6.65 17.92 28.20
CA MET A 379 6.06 16.75 28.83
C MET A 379 6.72 16.40 30.17
N THR A 380 8.05 16.38 30.24
CA THR A 380 8.78 15.87 31.41
C THR A 380 10.08 16.62 31.75
N GLY A 381 10.60 17.46 30.84
CA GLY A 381 11.95 18.05 30.99
C GLY A 381 12.03 19.46 31.58
N CYS A 382 10.92 20.18 31.72
CA CYS A 382 10.89 21.52 32.31
C CYS A 382 11.08 21.48 33.83
N LYS A 383 12.16 22.10 34.32
CA LYS A 383 12.48 22.18 35.77
C LYS A 383 11.44 23.01 36.54
N THR A 384 11.02 24.15 36.00
CA THR A 384 9.98 25.00 36.61
C THR A 384 8.65 24.25 36.72
N SER A 385 8.27 23.48 35.70
CA SER A 385 7.05 22.67 35.74
C SER A 385 7.14 21.53 36.77
N LEU A 386 8.34 20.99 37.01
CA LEU A 386 8.58 19.97 38.02
C LEU A 386 8.42 20.55 39.43
N THR A 387 9.11 21.66 39.73
CA THR A 387 9.09 22.29 41.06
C THR A 387 7.71 22.82 41.43
N GLN A 388 6.93 23.29 40.44
CA GLN A 388 5.54 23.70 40.64
C GLN A 388 4.55 22.53 40.79
N GLY A 389 5.00 21.27 40.80
CA GLY A 389 4.14 20.10 40.98
C GLY A 389 3.20 19.80 39.81
N ARG A 390 3.37 20.44 38.64
CA ARG A 390 2.46 20.29 37.48
C ARG A 390 2.51 18.89 36.87
N TYR A 391 3.64 18.19 36.96
CA TYR A 391 3.73 16.80 36.51
C TYR A 391 2.91 15.87 37.41
N THR A 392 3.07 16.01 38.72
CA THR A 392 2.30 15.27 39.72
C THR A 392 0.81 15.51 39.53
N TRP A 393 0.40 16.77 39.34
CA TRP A 393 -0.99 17.10 39.06
C TRP A 393 -1.50 16.40 37.79
N ARG A 394 -0.78 16.50 36.66
CA ARG A 394 -1.17 15.83 35.41
C ARG A 394 -1.25 14.31 35.56
N HIS A 395 -0.27 13.69 36.22
CA HIS A 395 -0.28 12.25 36.48
C HIS A 395 -1.47 11.85 37.37
N ASN A 396 -1.74 12.61 38.42
CA ASN A 396 -2.88 12.36 39.30
C ASN A 396 -4.22 12.47 38.57
N GLN A 397 -4.36 13.39 37.61
CA GLN A 397 -5.57 13.44 36.77
C GLN A 397 -5.73 12.18 35.93
N VAL A 398 -4.65 11.69 35.31
CA VAL A 398 -4.70 10.41 34.57
C VAL A 398 -5.03 9.24 35.51
N LEU A 399 -4.40 9.18 36.69
CA LEU A 399 -4.66 8.13 37.67
C LEU A 399 -6.10 8.15 38.19
N LYS A 400 -6.70 9.32 38.41
CA LYS A 400 -8.11 9.45 38.79
C LYS A 400 -9.04 8.85 37.73
N ASN A 401 -8.79 9.13 36.46
CA ASN A 401 -9.60 8.58 35.37
C ASN A 401 -9.45 7.06 35.24
N LEU A 402 -8.22 6.57 35.43
CA LEU A 402 -7.96 5.12 35.48
C LEU A 402 -8.65 4.47 36.67
N ALA A 403 -8.56 5.07 37.86
CA ALA A 403 -9.21 4.57 39.07
C ALA A 403 -10.74 4.51 38.89
N SER A 404 -11.36 5.56 38.35
CA SER A 404 -12.79 5.59 38.04
C SER A 404 -13.19 4.48 37.06
N ALA A 405 -12.45 4.30 35.97
CA ALA A 405 -12.71 3.25 34.99
C ALA A 405 -12.57 1.84 35.59
N LEU A 406 -11.58 1.63 36.47
CA LEU A 406 -11.36 0.37 37.16
C LEU A 406 -12.45 0.09 38.20
N GLU A 407 -12.87 1.09 38.97
CA GLU A 407 -13.93 0.93 39.96
C GLU A 407 -15.25 0.61 39.29
N ASN A 408 -15.64 1.33 38.22
CA ASN A 408 -16.83 1.01 37.42
C ASN A 408 -16.83 -0.44 36.93
N LYS A 409 -15.65 -0.97 36.57
CA LYS A 409 -15.52 -2.37 36.17
C LYS A 409 -15.59 -3.34 37.32
N ARG A 410 -14.96 -3.02 38.45
CA ARG A 410 -15.05 -3.81 39.67
C ARG A 410 -16.50 -3.93 40.13
N SER A 411 -17.22 -2.82 40.20
CA SER A 411 -18.64 -2.81 40.58
C SER A 411 -19.48 -3.63 39.60
N ALA A 412 -19.27 -3.47 38.29
CA ALA A 412 -20.00 -4.25 37.28
C ALA A 412 -19.73 -5.78 37.38
N ILE A 413 -18.49 -6.19 37.66
CA ILE A 413 -18.13 -7.60 37.85
C ILE A 413 -18.71 -8.14 39.15
N ASN A 414 -18.63 -7.37 40.23
CA ASN A 414 -19.17 -7.77 41.54
C ASN A 414 -20.70 -7.84 41.56
N ALA A 415 -21.37 -7.12 40.66
CA ALA A 415 -22.83 -7.18 40.48
C ALA A 415 -23.29 -8.39 39.64
N LEU A 416 -22.37 -9.13 39.00
CA LEU A 416 -22.72 -10.38 38.32
C LEU A 416 -23.02 -11.46 39.38
N PRO A 417 -23.99 -12.35 39.14
CA PRO A 417 -24.25 -13.46 40.05
C PRO A 417 -22.98 -14.31 40.22
N PRO A 418 -22.77 -14.92 41.40
CA PRO A 418 -21.66 -15.86 41.60
C PRO A 418 -21.67 -16.87 40.46
N ARG A 419 -20.54 -17.03 39.77
CA ARG A 419 -20.41 -18.12 38.79
C ARG A 419 -20.73 -19.41 39.53
N ALA A 420 -21.80 -20.11 39.13
CA ALA A 420 -22.00 -21.50 39.51
C ALA A 420 -20.66 -22.20 39.26
N ASN A 421 -20.13 -22.86 40.29
CA ASN A 421 -18.83 -23.52 40.28
C ASN A 421 -18.62 -24.27 38.96
N ASN A 422 -17.92 -23.65 38.01
CA ASN A 422 -17.27 -24.42 36.98
C ASN A 422 -16.12 -25.07 37.73
N PRO A 423 -16.07 -26.40 37.88
CA PRO A 423 -14.98 -27.04 38.59
C PRO A 423 -13.72 -26.52 37.94
N MET A 424 -12.94 -25.78 38.72
CA MET A 424 -11.62 -25.33 38.35
C MET A 424 -10.94 -26.58 37.82
N LYS A 425 -10.57 -26.60 36.53
CA LYS A 425 -9.79 -27.71 35.97
C LYS A 425 -8.48 -27.68 36.73
N THR A 426 -8.42 -28.37 37.86
CA THR A 426 -7.21 -28.73 38.54
C THR A 426 -6.41 -29.45 37.48
N THR A 427 -5.34 -28.84 36.99
CA THR A 427 -4.36 -29.57 36.20
C THR A 427 -3.87 -30.70 37.10
N THR A 428 -4.39 -31.90 36.89
CA THR A 428 -3.97 -33.10 37.60
C THR A 428 -2.50 -33.29 37.28
N PHE A 429 -1.61 -33.04 38.24
CA PHE A 429 -0.21 -33.38 38.10
C PHE A 429 -0.11 -34.91 38.00
N ILE A 430 0.28 -35.40 36.83
CA ILE A 430 0.57 -36.81 36.60
C ILE A 430 2.02 -37.03 37.06
N ARG A 431 2.25 -37.95 37.99
CA ARG A 431 3.60 -38.35 38.40
C ARG A 431 4.29 -39.12 37.28
N GLU A 432 5.61 -39.03 37.22
CA GLU A 432 6.43 -39.74 36.24
C GLU A 432 6.10 -41.24 36.24
N GLY A 433 5.76 -41.79 35.07
CA GLY A 433 5.42 -43.21 34.88
C GLY A 433 3.93 -43.57 34.75
N GLN A 434 2.99 -42.62 34.85
CA GLN A 434 1.56 -42.91 34.58
C GLN A 434 1.08 -42.44 33.20
N GLU A 435 0.38 -43.32 32.47
CA GLU A 435 -0.22 -43.01 31.17
C GLU A 435 -1.55 -42.25 31.28
N ARG A 436 -1.82 -41.36 30.32
CA ARG A 436 -3.04 -40.54 30.27
C ARG A 436 -4.28 -41.40 29.91
N PRO A 437 -5.44 -41.18 30.56
CA PRO A 437 -6.71 -41.75 30.09
C PRO A 437 -7.09 -41.15 28.72
N LYS A 438 -7.42 -42.01 27.75
CA LYS A 438 -7.87 -41.61 26.41
C LYS A 438 -9.34 -41.17 26.47
N HIS A 439 -9.62 -39.88 26.33
CA HIS A 439 -10.97 -39.39 26.06
C HIS A 439 -11.20 -39.18 24.56
N PRO A 440 -12.41 -39.46 24.03
CA PRO A 440 -12.76 -39.22 22.64
C PRO A 440 -12.79 -37.73 22.32
N SER A 441 -12.36 -37.38 21.10
CA SER A 441 -12.22 -35.99 20.63
C SER A 441 -13.56 -35.28 20.52
N ILE A 442 -13.89 -34.44 21.51
CA ILE A 442 -14.95 -33.45 21.39
C ILE A 442 -14.39 -32.24 20.64
N ARG A 443 -15.07 -31.83 19.56
CA ARG A 443 -14.76 -30.63 18.77
C ARG A 443 -14.76 -29.39 19.69
N PRO A 444 -13.84 -28.44 19.55
CA PRO A 444 -13.86 -27.24 20.39
C PRO A 444 -15.01 -26.33 19.93
N GLU A 445 -16.08 -26.28 20.73
CA GLU A 445 -16.98 -25.12 20.77
C GLU A 445 -16.18 -23.93 21.30
N THR A 446 -15.98 -22.94 20.44
CA THR A 446 -15.33 -21.68 20.74
C THR A 446 -16.28 -20.75 21.48
N ASP A 447 -16.49 -20.98 22.78
CA ASP A 447 -17.05 -20.00 23.70
C ASP A 447 -16.08 -19.72 24.86
N GLY A 448 -14.88 -19.28 24.48
CA GLY A 448 -13.95 -18.61 25.38
C GLY A 448 -14.24 -17.11 25.40
N VAL A 449 -15.08 -16.67 26.32
CA VAL A 449 -15.34 -15.25 26.58
C VAL A 449 -14.01 -14.56 26.94
N GLY A 450 -13.45 -13.82 25.98
CA GLY A 450 -12.20 -13.09 26.11
C GLY A 450 -12.32 -11.91 27.08
N PHE A 451 -12.07 -12.17 28.36
CA PHE A 451 -12.12 -11.16 29.44
C PHE A 451 -10.97 -10.14 29.42
N ASP A 452 -9.98 -10.29 28.54
CA ASP A 452 -8.81 -9.37 28.49
C ASP A 452 -9.02 -8.16 27.54
N TRP A 453 -9.90 -8.28 26.53
CA TRP A 453 -10.08 -7.27 25.49
C TRP A 453 -11.14 -6.20 25.83
N LEU A 454 -11.95 -6.43 26.85
CA LEU A 454 -12.92 -5.46 27.39
C LEU A 454 -12.28 -4.49 28.41
N ARG A 455 -11.17 -4.91 29.04
CA ARG A 455 -10.37 -4.14 30.00
C ARG A 455 -9.75 -2.91 29.33
N GLY A 456 -9.17 -3.08 28.14
CA GLY A 456 -8.62 -1.97 27.33
C GLY A 456 -9.67 -1.05 26.69
N ARG A 457 -10.86 -1.55 26.33
CA ARG A 457 -11.91 -0.74 25.69
C ARG A 457 -12.57 0.26 26.63
N ASN A 458 -12.83 -0.12 27.89
CA ASN A 458 -13.49 0.77 28.86
C ASN A 458 -12.55 1.83 29.42
N ILE A 459 -11.27 1.52 29.61
CA ILE A 459 -10.25 2.51 29.95
C ILE A 459 -10.11 3.54 28.82
N ARG A 460 -10.12 3.10 27.55
CA ARG A 460 -10.07 4.00 26.38
C ARG A 460 -11.35 4.83 26.19
N GLN A 461 -12.53 4.31 26.54
CA GLN A 461 -13.79 5.07 26.47
C GLN A 461 -13.91 6.11 27.59
N ALA A 462 -13.52 5.76 28.82
CA ALA A 462 -13.48 6.71 29.95
C ALA A 462 -12.43 7.82 29.74
N LEU A 463 -11.24 7.47 29.22
CA LEU A 463 -10.24 8.47 28.81
C LEU A 463 -10.70 9.32 27.62
N ARG A 464 -11.57 8.83 26.74
CA ARG A 464 -12.13 9.60 25.60
C ARG A 464 -13.22 10.59 26.00
N ALA A 465 -14.01 10.29 27.03
CA ALA A 465 -15.11 11.14 27.45
C ALA A 465 -14.64 12.35 28.31
N GLU A 466 -13.50 12.21 29.01
CA GLU A 466 -13.01 13.24 29.94
C GLU A 466 -11.65 13.85 29.59
N LEU A 467 -10.94 13.37 28.57
CA LEU A 467 -9.82 14.10 27.93
C LEU A 467 -10.32 15.02 26.80
N GLU A 468 -11.45 15.69 27.01
CA GLU A 468 -11.55 17.07 26.52
C GLU A 468 -10.48 17.87 27.27
N VAL A 469 -9.24 17.79 26.79
CA VAL A 469 -8.18 18.72 27.18
C VAL A 469 -8.77 20.10 26.91
N PRO A 470 -8.95 20.97 27.93
CA PRO A 470 -9.34 22.33 27.65
C PRO A 470 -8.35 22.87 26.62
N VAL A 471 -8.90 23.52 25.61
CA VAL A 471 -8.31 24.16 24.42
C VAL A 471 -7.28 25.25 24.81
N LEU A 472 -6.60 25.12 25.96
CA LEU A 472 -5.62 26.04 26.54
C LEU A 472 -4.19 25.83 26.02
N LEU A 473 -3.94 24.83 25.15
CA LEU A 473 -2.76 24.86 24.25
C LEU A 473 -3.07 25.50 22.89
N SER A 474 -4.32 25.92 22.66
CA SER A 474 -4.78 26.67 21.47
C SER A 474 -5.35 28.06 21.81
N ALA A 475 -5.43 28.41 23.09
CA ALA A 475 -5.89 29.71 23.56
C ALA A 475 -4.75 30.50 24.23
N GLY A 476 -3.65 30.69 23.50
CA GLY A 476 -2.83 31.89 23.70
C GLY A 476 -3.50 33.02 22.91
N ARG A 477 -4.01 34.04 23.59
CA ARG A 477 -4.48 35.27 22.94
C ARG A 477 -3.33 35.85 22.10
N LEU A 478 -3.36 35.62 20.79
CA LEU A 478 -2.64 36.44 19.82
C LEU A 478 -3.71 37.14 19.00
N SER A 479 -3.87 38.43 19.28
CA SER A 479 -4.57 39.39 18.45
C SER A 479 -3.95 39.37 17.05
N ALA A 480 -4.56 38.63 16.13
CA ALA A 480 -4.28 38.76 14.70
C ALA A 480 -5.40 39.60 14.09
N ARG A 481 -5.08 40.88 13.83
CA ARG A 481 -5.89 41.75 12.96
C ARG A 481 -6.10 41.03 11.63
N SER A 482 -7.32 40.58 11.40
CA SER A 482 -7.81 40.17 10.08
C SER A 482 -7.84 41.42 9.19
N ARG A 483 -6.86 41.58 8.29
CA ARG A 483 -7.09 42.34 7.07
C ARG A 483 -7.86 41.45 6.12
N LYS A 484 -9.16 41.73 6.01
CA LYS A 484 -9.99 41.29 4.88
C LYS A 484 -9.38 41.88 3.60
N GLU A 485 -8.81 41.05 2.74
CA GLU A 485 -8.68 41.38 1.32
C GLU A 485 -10.03 41.10 0.66
N SER A 486 -10.79 42.17 0.47
CA SER A 486 -11.96 42.20 -0.40
C SER A 486 -11.49 42.24 -1.86
N LEU A 487 -11.82 41.20 -2.60
CA LEU A 487 -11.84 41.20 -4.06
C LEU A 487 -12.95 42.14 -4.56
N SER A 488 -12.57 43.18 -5.31
CA SER A 488 -13.40 43.91 -6.29
C SER A 488 -12.48 44.73 -7.21
N PRO A 489 -12.87 44.98 -8.48
CA PRO A 489 -11.94 45.13 -9.61
C PRO A 489 -11.45 46.57 -9.83
N CYS A 490 -10.22 46.73 -10.32
CA CYS A 490 -9.74 48.01 -10.87
C CYS A 490 -10.15 48.17 -12.34
N PRO A 491 -10.59 49.36 -12.77
CA PRO A 491 -10.96 49.66 -14.14
C PRO A 491 -9.75 50.05 -15.00
N ASP A 492 -9.89 49.79 -16.29
CA ASP A 492 -9.02 50.23 -17.37
C ASP A 492 -8.88 51.76 -17.42
N ARG A 493 -7.65 52.23 -17.70
CA ARG A 493 -7.39 53.47 -18.47
C ARG A 493 -5.91 53.57 -18.92
N GLU A 494 -5.72 53.32 -20.22
CA GLU A 494 -4.99 54.15 -21.20
C GLU A 494 -3.54 54.61 -20.92
N ALA A 495 -2.63 53.91 -21.61
CA ALA A 495 -1.61 54.39 -22.56
C ALA A 495 -1.05 55.84 -22.48
N SER A 496 0.27 55.97 -22.32
CA SER A 496 1.18 56.39 -23.40
C SER A 496 2.67 56.30 -23.04
N PRO A 497 3.59 56.29 -24.04
CA PRO A 497 4.91 55.68 -23.93
C PRO A 497 6.07 56.69 -23.96
N GLU A 498 7.19 56.35 -23.32
CA GLU A 498 8.48 56.95 -23.70
C GLU A 498 9.61 55.91 -23.80
N SER A 499 10.26 56.01 -24.95
CA SER A 499 11.46 55.38 -25.46
C SER A 499 12.63 55.23 -24.48
N ARG A 500 13.40 54.14 -24.60
CA ARG A 500 14.76 54.18 -25.20
C ARG A 500 15.40 52.79 -25.25
N SER A 501 15.74 52.40 -26.46
CA SER A 501 16.69 51.35 -26.84
C SER A 501 18.15 51.74 -26.54
N ARG A 502 18.98 50.76 -26.13
CA ARG A 502 20.43 50.56 -26.39
C ARG A 502 20.89 49.40 -25.47
N GLN A 503 21.08 48.16 -25.94
CA GLN A 503 22.25 47.63 -26.66
C GLN A 503 23.59 47.91 -25.93
N TRP A 504 24.28 46.86 -25.43
CA TRP A 504 25.64 46.43 -25.81
C TRP A 504 26.22 45.34 -24.85
N LYS A 505 26.76 44.26 -25.48
CA LYS A 505 27.92 43.38 -25.20
C LYS A 505 28.66 43.55 -23.85
N GLY A 506 29.26 42.56 -23.17
CA GLY A 506 29.75 41.20 -23.45
C GLY A 506 30.93 40.90 -22.49
N VAL A 507 31.43 39.65 -22.47
CA VAL A 507 32.65 39.14 -21.75
C VAL A 507 32.43 38.84 -20.24
N GLY A 508 32.84 37.72 -19.63
CA GLY A 508 33.80 36.67 -20.00
C GLY A 508 33.74 35.41 -19.12
N ARG A 509 34.76 34.56 -19.28
CA ARG A 509 34.86 33.11 -19.00
C ARG A 509 35.05 32.67 -17.53
N VAL A 510 34.71 31.39 -17.35
CA VAL A 510 34.99 30.39 -16.29
C VAL A 510 36.45 30.38 -15.76
N PRO A 511 36.72 29.78 -14.57
CA PRO A 511 37.32 28.44 -14.63
C PRO A 511 36.83 27.42 -13.58
N ARG A 512 37.10 26.16 -13.96
CA ARG A 512 36.80 24.84 -13.38
C ARG A 512 37.98 24.44 -12.46
N LEU A 513 37.73 23.92 -11.25
CA LEU A 513 38.77 23.37 -10.36
C LEU A 513 38.66 21.85 -10.27
N GLU A 514 39.79 21.19 -10.48
CA GLU A 514 39.99 19.75 -10.58
C GLU A 514 40.99 19.27 -9.50
N LYS A 515 40.67 18.13 -8.89
CA LYS A 515 41.48 17.07 -8.23
C LYS A 515 42.80 17.44 -7.49
N TYR A 516 42.88 16.99 -6.23
CA TYR A 516 44.14 16.69 -5.54
C TYR A 516 44.31 15.17 -5.34
N ARG A 517 45.48 14.66 -5.76
CA ARG A 517 46.03 13.33 -5.46
C ARG A 517 47.51 13.56 -5.12
N ARG A 518 47.98 13.15 -3.94
CA ARG A 518 49.41 12.98 -3.64
C ARG A 518 49.61 11.63 -2.96
N ARG A 519 50.50 10.82 -3.52
CA ARG A 519 51.21 9.68 -2.92
C ARG A 519 52.65 10.13 -2.64
N HIS A 520 53.29 9.56 -1.63
CA HIS A 520 54.66 9.01 -1.65
C HIS A 520 54.93 8.33 -0.29
N ASP A 521 54.97 6.99 -0.28
CA ASP A 521 56.12 6.07 -0.07
C ASP A 521 57.29 6.51 0.85
N PRO A 522 58.04 5.60 1.49
CA PRO A 522 58.45 4.24 1.05
C PRO A 522 57.61 3.06 1.54
#